data_AF-A0A087TL80-F1
#
_entry.id   AF-A0A087TL80-F1
#
_cell.length_a   1.000
_cell.length_b   1.000
_cell.length_c   1.000
_cell.angle_alpha   90.00
_cell.angle_beta   90.00
_cell.angle_gamma   90.00
#
_symmetry.space_group_name_H-M   'P 1'
#
loop_
_entity.id
_entity.type
_entity.pdbx_description
1 polymer ?
#
loop_
_entity_poly.entity_id
_entity_poly.type
_entity_poly.pdbx_seq_one_letter_code
_entity_poly.pdbx_strand_id
1 'polypeptide(L)' 'MCQINTSPMKSQTGYIEVVVPPHIVEEETSSDTEVREGSDVSLRCVATGSPNPETTWRREDGQEISIDRKK' A
#
# COMPACT_ATOMS: atom_id res chain seq x y z
N MET A 1 15.79 -13.55 21.09
CA MET A 1 17.20 -13.50 21.52
C MET A 1 17.55 -14.84 22.14
N CYS A 2 18.53 -15.53 21.59
CA CYS A 2 19.08 -16.76 22.15
C CYS A 2 20.56 -16.51 22.48
N GLN A 3 20.94 -16.69 23.75
CA GLN A 3 22.31 -16.46 24.22
C GLN A 3 22.82 -17.70 24.96
N ILE A 4 24.08 -18.06 24.68
CA ILE A 4 24.79 -19.18 25.30
C ILE A 4 26.06 -18.64 25.96
N ASN A 5 26.17 -18.83 27.28
CA ASN A 5 27.27 -18.31 28.11
C ASN A 5 28.52 -19.19 28.04
N THR A 6 29.08 -19.38 26.84
CA THR A 6 30.40 -20.00 26.63
C THR A 6 31.54 -18.99 26.76
N SER A 7 32.80 -19.44 26.75
CA SER A 7 33.97 -18.57 26.57
C SER A 7 34.60 -18.87 25.21
N PRO A 8 34.40 -18.03 24.17
CA PRO A 8 33.66 -16.76 24.16
C PRO A 8 32.13 -16.95 24.13
N MET A 9 31.38 -15.94 24.56
CA MET A 9 29.92 -15.96 24.60
C MET A 9 29.35 -16.00 23.17
N LYS A 10 28.33 -16.82 22.94
CA LYS A 10 27.62 -16.88 21.64
C LYS A 10 26.20 -16.32 21.82
N SER A 11 25.74 -15.52 20.86
CA SER A 11 24.37 -15.00 20.85
C SER A 11 23.82 -14.92 19.42
N GLN A 12 22.50 -15.07 19.30
CA GLN A 12 21.77 -14.95 18.04
C GLN A 12 20.41 -14.26 18.26
N THR A 13 20.06 -13.38 17.34
CA THR A 13 18.75 -12.71 17.30
C THR A 13 17.96 -13.23 16.10
N GLY A 14 16.70 -13.58 16.33
CA GLY A 14 15.72 -13.80 15.27
C GLY A 14 14.72 -12.66 15.27
N TYR A 15 14.23 -12.31 14.09
CA TYR A 15 13.19 -11.31 13.91
C TYR A 15 11.85 -12.02 13.68
N ILE A 16 10.78 -11.43 14.20
CA ILE A 16 9.42 -11.88 13.93
C ILE A 16 8.80 -10.81 13.04
N GLU A 17 8.31 -11.21 11.89
CA GLU A 17 7.52 -10.35 11.01
C GLU A 17 6.05 -10.48 11.39
N VAL A 18 5.44 -9.35 11.71
CA VAL A 18 4.00 -9.28 11.96
C VAL A 18 3.33 -8.91 10.65
N VAL A 19 2.45 -9.79 10.18
CA VAL A 19 1.63 -9.53 8.98
C VAL A 19 0.30 -8.91 9.38
N VAL A 20 -0.10 -7.89 8.63
CA VAL A 20 -1.35 -7.16 8.83
C VAL A 20 -2.00 -7.02 7.45
N PRO A 21 -3.28 -7.42 7.30
CA PRO A 21 -3.96 -7.33 6.00
C PRO A 21 -4.03 -5.88 5.51
N PRO A 22 -4.13 -5.66 4.19
CA PRO A 22 -4.33 -4.34 3.64
C PRO A 22 -5.64 -3.71 4.12
N HIS A 23 -5.59 -2.43 4.48
CA HIS A 23 -6.73 -1.63 4.89
C HIS A 23 -6.67 -0.24 4.23
N ILE A 24 -7.77 0.19 3.60
CA ILE A 24 -7.87 1.51 2.97
C ILE A 24 -8.09 2.56 4.06
N VAL A 25 -7.27 3.61 4.05
CA VAL A 25 -7.42 4.75 4.97
C VAL A 25 -8.41 5.72 4.34
N GLU A 26 -9.64 5.73 4.85
CA GLU A 26 -10.75 6.50 4.28
C GLU A 26 -10.47 8.01 4.31
N GLU A 27 -9.84 8.51 5.38
CA GLU A 27 -9.55 9.95 5.55
C GLU A 27 -8.50 10.48 4.57
N GLU A 28 -7.67 9.59 4.02
CA GLU A 28 -6.61 9.96 3.07
C GLU A 28 -6.90 9.57 1.62
N THR A 29 -7.98 8.83 1.41
CA THR A 29 -8.42 8.34 0.11
C THR A 29 -9.50 9.25 -0.47
N SER A 30 -9.51 9.44 -1.78
CA SER A 30 -10.55 10.22 -2.46
C SER A 30 -11.92 9.58 -2.26
N SER A 31 -12.90 10.36 -1.80
CA SER A 31 -14.31 10.00 -1.79
C SER A 31 -14.96 10.28 -3.15
N ASP A 32 -16.30 10.23 -3.20
CA ASP A 32 -17.09 10.66 -4.37
C ASP A 32 -16.65 12.05 -4.83
N THR A 33 -16.24 12.13 -6.09
CA THR A 33 -15.65 13.32 -6.70
C THR A 33 -16.41 13.68 -7.97
N GLU A 34 -16.92 14.91 -8.04
CA GLU A 34 -17.56 15.48 -9.23
C GLU A 34 -16.63 16.46 -9.94
N VAL A 35 -16.50 16.32 -11.26
CA VAL A 35 -15.55 17.11 -12.06
C VAL A 35 -16.22 17.55 -13.35
N ARG A 36 -15.96 18.78 -13.78
CA ARG A 36 -16.44 19.28 -15.07
C ARG A 36 -15.65 18.66 -16.21
N GLU A 37 -16.33 18.37 -17.31
CA GLU A 37 -15.70 17.90 -18.54
C GLU A 37 -14.56 18.85 -18.97
N GLY A 38 -13.43 18.27 -19.35
CA GLY A 38 -12.21 19.00 -19.73
C GLY A 38 -11.39 19.56 -18.56
N SER A 39 -11.82 19.37 -17.30
CA SER A 39 -11.01 19.70 -16.12
C SER A 39 -10.20 18.49 -15.66
N ASP A 40 -9.04 18.75 -15.05
CA ASP A 40 -8.16 17.70 -14.52
C ASP A 40 -8.65 17.19 -13.15
N VAL A 41 -8.44 15.89 -12.90
CA VAL A 41 -8.71 15.24 -11.61
C VAL A 41 -7.61 14.26 -11.26
N SER A 42 -7.33 14.14 -9.96
CA SER A 42 -6.43 13.14 -9.40
C SER A 42 -7.14 12.35 -8.31
N LEU A 43 -7.29 11.05 -8.51
CA LEU A 43 -7.83 10.14 -7.51
C LEU A 43 -6.69 9.57 -6.67
N ARG A 44 -6.79 9.71 -5.34
CA ARG A 44 -5.80 9.22 -4.38
C ARG A 44 -6.36 8.00 -3.66
N CYS A 45 -5.56 6.96 -3.50
CA CYS A 45 -5.87 5.79 -2.68
C CYS A 45 -4.69 5.50 -1.77
N VAL A 46 -4.96 5.48 -0.46
CA VAL A 46 -3.97 5.19 0.57
C VAL A 46 -4.40 3.92 1.29
N ALA A 47 -3.52 2.93 1.28
CA ALA A 47 -3.73 1.67 1.99
C ALA A 47 -2.56 1.42 2.95
N THR A 48 -2.86 0.88 4.12
CA THR A 48 -1.90 0.46 5.13
C THR A 48 -1.92 -1.06 5.27
N GLY A 49 -0.80 -1.66 5.67
CA GLY A 49 -0.66 -3.11 5.79
C GLY A 49 0.79 -3.49 6.02
N SER A 50 1.01 -4.72 6.44
CA SER A 50 2.35 -5.31 6.59
C SER A 50 2.38 -6.68 5.92
N PRO A 51 3.16 -6.87 4.83
CA PRO A 51 4.00 -5.88 4.17
C PRO A 51 3.20 -4.73 3.52
N ASN A 52 3.89 -3.67 3.09
CA ASN A 52 3.25 -2.53 2.45
C ASN A 52 2.41 -2.98 1.23
N PRO A 53 1.14 -2.60 1.14
CA PRO A 53 0.25 -3.11 0.09
C PRO A 53 0.59 -2.53 -1.28
N GLU A 54 0.25 -3.29 -2.32
CA GLU A 54 0.27 -2.84 -3.71
C GLU A 54 -1.12 -2.31 -4.11
N THR A 55 -1.17 -1.11 -4.70
CA THR A 55 -2.42 -0.45 -5.06
C THR A 55 -2.57 -0.41 -6.58
N THR A 56 -3.69 -0.94 -7.09
CA THR A 56 -4.02 -0.93 -8.52
C THR A 56 -5.37 -0.28 -8.76
N TRP A 57 -5.47 0.55 -9.81
CA TRP A 57 -6.72 1.17 -10.24
C TRP A 57 -7.41 0.34 -11.31
N ARG A 58 -8.74 0.24 -11.20
CA ARG A 58 -9.60 -0.39 -12.20
C ARG A 58 -10.94 0.32 -12.27
N ARG A 59 -11.58 0.29 -13.43
CA ARG A 59 -12.99 0.70 -13.56
C ARG A 59 -13.89 -0.43 -13.06
N GLU A 60 -15.02 -0.06 -12.48
CA GLU A 60 -16.02 -1.03 -11.98
C GLU A 60 -16.62 -1.87 -13.12
N ASP A 61 -16.80 -1.26 -14.29
CA ASP A 61 -17.31 -1.91 -15.50
C ASP A 61 -16.29 -2.84 -16.20
N GLY A 62 -15.07 -2.94 -15.65
CA GLY A 62 -13.99 -3.75 -16.21
C GLY A 62 -13.37 -3.20 -17.50
N GLN A 63 -13.78 -2.00 -17.95
CA GLN A 63 -13.16 -1.35 -19.10
C GLN A 63 -11.78 -0.82 -18.74
N GLU A 64 -10.92 -0.69 -19.76
CA GLU A 64 -9.61 -0.05 -19.57
C GLU A 64 -9.76 1.44 -19.21
N ILE A 65 -8.81 1.93 -18.41
CA ILE A 65 -8.65 3.35 -18.12
C ILE A 65 -7.91 3.95 -19.32
N SER A 66 -8.53 4.90 -20.03
CA SER A 66 -7.88 5.59 -21.17
C SER A 66 -6.77 6.50 -20.64
N ILE A 67 -5.55 5.98 -20.60
CA ILE A 67 -4.36 6.77 -20.27
C ILE A 67 -3.95 7.52 -21.54
N ASP A 68 -4.49 8.72 -21.75
CA ASP A 68 -4.03 9.62 -22.81
C ASP A 68 -2.62 10.12 -22.46
N ARG A 69 -1.62 9.29 -22.79
CA ARG A 69 -0.22 9.63 -22.63
C ARG A 69 0.15 10.62 -23.72
N LYS A 70 -0.05 11.92 -23.47
CA LYS A 70 0.51 12.98 -24.34
C LYS A 70 2.02 12.74 -24.44
N LYS A 71 2.47 12.52 -25.67
CA LYS A 71 3.86 12.26 -26.06
C LYS A 71 4.66 13.56 -26.12
#